data_AF-A0A7G8X1C6-F1
#
_entry.id   AF-A0A7G8X1C6-F1
#
_cell.length_a   1.000
_cell.length_b   1.000
_cell.length_c   1.000
_cell.angle_alpha   90.00
_cell.angle_beta   90.00
_cell.angle_gamma   90.00
#
_symmetry.space_group_name_H-M   'P 1'
#
loop_
_entity.id
_entity.type
_entity.pdbx_description
1 polymer ?
#
loop_
_entity_poly.entity_id
_entity_poly.type
_entity_poly.pdbx_seq_one_letter_code
_entity_poly.pdbx_strand_id
1 'polypeptide(L)'
;MRKVIGTLCSLVLLIACILPVNLAFAEGNDEELVKVVLYSDEDQVIISEVPKIYEQEYLAQLENPEFRSSEIRNSSGINTLTRAAQKPAYVKYMTKADVLKIVDHMDASFNWQYYISNPLTDTVIAKAVALLTKNNFIGVSLGVLAWSAADLANRQEAWWKESAIMILRGKITGVKLTVTPGPGYPAAYIITTRY
;
A
#
# COMPACT_ATOMS: atom_id res chain seq x y z
N MET A 1 25.45 0.17 42.54
CA MET A 1 25.56 -1.05 41.70
C MET A 1 25.11 -0.70 40.29
N ARG A 2 25.78 -1.28 39.30
CA ARG A 2 25.81 -0.88 37.88
C ARG A 2 24.89 -1.81 37.04
N LYS A 3 24.35 -1.28 35.92
CA LYS A 3 23.81 -1.98 34.72
C LYS A 3 22.36 -2.51 34.86
N VAL A 4 21.51 -2.57 33.83
CA VAL A 4 21.74 -2.78 32.38
C VAL A 4 20.73 -1.98 31.54
N ILE A 5 21.22 -1.40 30.46
CA ILE A 5 20.52 -0.73 29.35
C ILE A 5 19.74 -1.77 28.55
N GLY A 6 18.42 -1.61 28.45
CA GLY A 6 17.58 -2.36 27.51
C GLY A 6 17.45 -1.59 26.21
N THR A 7 18.44 -1.72 25.33
CA THR A 7 18.43 -1.17 23.97
C THR A 7 17.25 -1.77 23.20
N LEU A 8 16.27 -0.93 22.84
CA LEU A 8 15.17 -1.29 21.96
C LEU A 8 15.75 -1.45 20.54
N CYS A 9 16.11 -2.68 20.17
CA CYS A 9 16.43 -3.02 18.79
C CYS A 9 15.13 -2.98 17.96
N SER A 10 14.74 -1.79 17.52
CA SER A 10 13.83 -1.65 16.37
C SER A 10 14.57 -2.15 15.14
N LEU A 11 14.41 -3.44 14.83
CA LEU A 11 14.86 -4.05 13.59
C LEU A 11 13.97 -3.51 12.46
N VAL A 12 14.29 -2.32 11.95
CA VAL A 12 13.67 -1.79 10.73
C VAL A 12 14.21 -2.63 9.58
N LEU A 13 13.42 -3.59 9.10
CA LEU A 13 13.72 -4.36 7.91
C LEU A 13 13.57 -3.43 6.68
N LEU A 14 14.64 -2.69 6.39
CA LEU A 14 14.81 -1.85 5.21
C LEU A 14 14.97 -2.74 3.98
N ILE A 15 13.85 -3.14 3.39
CA ILE A 15 13.84 -3.73 2.05
C ILE A 15 13.33 -2.65 1.09
N ALA A 16 14.25 -1.99 0.38
CA ALA A 16 13.91 -1.25 -0.82
C ALA A 16 13.55 -2.27 -1.92
N CYS A 17 12.31 -2.76 -1.92
CA CYS A 17 11.80 -3.58 -3.01
C CYS A 17 11.52 -2.69 -4.22
N ILE A 18 12.21 -2.96 -5.33
CA ILE A 18 12.06 -2.23 -6.59
C ILE A 18 10.99 -2.94 -7.42
N LEU A 19 10.00 -2.18 -7.89
CA LEU A 19 9.01 -2.65 -8.87
C LEU A 19 8.93 -1.65 -10.02
N PRO A 20 9.27 -2.05 -11.26
CA PRO A 20 9.08 -1.18 -12.42
C PRO A 20 7.59 -1.00 -12.69
N VAL A 21 7.14 0.24 -12.93
CA VAL A 21 5.74 0.55 -13.28
C VAL A 21 5.71 1.57 -14.41
N ASN A 22 5.10 1.20 -15.53
CA ASN A 22 4.76 2.14 -16.60
C ASN A 22 3.40 2.80 -16.28
N LEU A 23 3.42 3.99 -15.69
CA LEU A 23 2.24 4.85 -15.56
C LEU A 23 2.30 5.93 -16.65
N ALA A 24 1.45 5.80 -17.67
CA ALA A 24 1.34 6.80 -18.72
C ALA A 24 0.57 8.02 -18.20
N PHE A 25 1.28 9.06 -17.80
CA PHE A 25 0.72 10.41 -17.68
C PHE A 25 1.06 11.20 -18.94
N ALA A 26 0.04 11.67 -19.66
CA ALA A 26 0.19 12.45 -20.87
C ALA A 26 0.68 13.87 -20.55
N GLU A 27 1.97 14.12 -20.78
CA GLU A 27 2.51 15.14 -21.70
C GLU A 27 4.06 15.10 -21.62
N GLY A 28 4.70 14.65 -22.70
CA GLY A 28 5.99 15.21 -23.11
C GLY A 28 7.29 14.60 -22.58
N ASN A 29 7.33 13.37 -22.09
CA ASN A 29 8.49 12.45 -22.13
C ASN A 29 8.00 11.14 -21.50
N ASP A 30 8.07 10.02 -22.22
CA ASP A 30 7.82 8.69 -21.62
C ASP A 30 9.02 8.30 -20.72
N GLU A 31 9.27 9.09 -19.68
CA GLU A 31 10.29 8.78 -18.68
C GLU A 31 9.76 7.63 -17.82
N GLU A 32 10.43 6.47 -17.92
CA GLU A 32 10.15 5.31 -17.10
C GLU A 32 10.23 5.70 -15.61
N LEU A 33 9.17 5.44 -14.84
CA LEU A 33 9.12 5.69 -13.41
C LEU A 33 9.40 4.41 -12.63
N VAL A 34 10.19 4.53 -11.57
CA VAL A 34 10.43 3.45 -10.60
C VAL A 34 9.87 3.79 -9.24
N LYS A 35 9.41 2.77 -8.53
CA LYS A 35 8.91 2.87 -7.18
C LYS A 35 10.03 2.63 -6.18
N VAL A 36 10.30 3.64 -5.36
CA VAL A 36 11.30 3.59 -4.28
C VAL A 36 10.59 3.65 -2.93
N VAL A 37 10.84 2.65 -2.07
CA VAL A 37 10.25 2.59 -0.73
C VAL A 37 10.96 3.56 0.21
N LEU A 38 10.22 4.54 0.73
CA LEU A 38 10.71 5.48 1.75
C LEU A 38 10.58 4.92 3.17
N TYR A 39 9.46 4.25 3.41
CA TYR A 39 9.09 3.69 4.70
C TYR A 39 8.20 2.48 4.49
N SER A 40 8.39 1.44 5.30
CA SER A 40 7.56 0.25 5.29
C SER A 40 7.57 -0.40 6.67
N ASP A 41 6.38 -0.59 7.23
CA ASP A 41 6.15 -1.43 8.40
C ASP A 41 4.97 -2.40 8.13
N GLU A 42 4.38 -2.96 9.19
CA GLU A 42 3.24 -3.88 9.09
C GLU A 42 1.95 -3.19 8.62
N ASP A 43 1.76 -1.90 8.89
CA ASP A 43 0.49 -1.21 8.66
C ASP A 43 0.51 -0.30 7.44
N GLN A 44 1.67 0.29 7.12
CA GLN A 44 1.82 1.33 6.12
C GLN A 44 3.07 1.14 5.24
N VAL A 45 2.96 1.48 3.97
CA VAL A 45 4.11 1.72 3.09
C VAL A 45 3.98 3.10 2.48
N ILE A 46 5.12 3.79 2.38
CA ILE A 46 5.27 5.08 1.73
C ILE A 46 6.29 4.89 0.61
N ILE A 47 5.90 5.24 -0.61
CA ILE A 47 6.67 5.04 -1.84
C ILE A 47 6.79 6.39 -2.55
N SER A 48 7.94 6.64 -3.15
CA SER A 48 8.14 7.70 -4.14
C SER A 48 8.20 7.11 -5.54
N GLU A 49 7.53 7.74 -6.50
CA GLU A 49 7.71 7.47 -7.93
C GLU A 49 8.79 8.41 -8.48
N VAL A 50 9.89 7.83 -8.94
CA VAL A 50 11.12 8.53 -9.32
C VAL A 50 11.43 8.20 -10.77
N PRO A 51 11.77 9.17 -11.64
CA PRO A 51 12.30 8.87 -12.97
C PRO A 51 13.51 7.95 -12.88
N LYS A 52 13.53 6.90 -13.73
CA LYS A 52 14.55 5.85 -13.72
C LYS A 52 15.97 6.42 -13.79
N ILE A 53 16.15 7.52 -14.53
CA ILE A 53 17.43 8.21 -14.70
C ILE A 53 18.02 8.73 -13.38
N TYR A 54 17.18 9.02 -12.38
CA TYR A 54 17.61 9.55 -11.08
C TYR A 54 17.57 8.50 -9.96
N GLU A 55 17.23 7.25 -10.26
CA GLU A 55 17.04 6.18 -9.26
C GLU A 55 18.26 6.04 -8.34
N GLN A 56 19.46 5.91 -8.91
CA GLN A 56 20.68 5.69 -8.12
C GLN A 56 21.03 6.90 -7.24
N GLU A 57 20.88 8.10 -7.78
CA GLU A 57 21.10 9.34 -7.02
C GLU A 57 20.10 9.45 -5.86
N TYR A 58 18.82 9.18 -6.12
CA TYR A 58 17.78 9.22 -5.10
C TYR A 58 18.05 8.22 -3.99
N LEU A 59 18.43 6.98 -4.33
CA LEU A 59 18.78 5.95 -3.35
C LEU A 59 19.96 6.38 -2.48
N ALA A 60 20.99 6.98 -3.07
CA ALA A 60 22.13 7.52 -2.33
C ALA A 60 21.71 8.66 -1.39
N GLN A 61 20.84 9.57 -1.84
CA GLN A 61 20.29 10.64 -0.99
C GLN A 61 19.43 10.08 0.16
N LEU A 62 18.68 9.00 -0.07
CA LEU A 62 17.88 8.33 0.96
C LEU A 62 18.71 7.69 2.08
N GLU A 63 20.00 7.46 1.89
CA GLU A 63 20.89 7.05 2.97
C GLU A 63 21.05 8.15 4.02
N ASN A 64 20.87 9.42 3.64
CA ASN A 64 20.80 10.53 4.59
C ASN A 64 19.46 10.54 5.34
N PRO A 65 19.46 10.37 6.69
CA PRO A 65 18.23 10.35 7.47
C PRO A 65 17.40 11.64 7.39
N GLU A 66 18.05 12.80 7.23
CA GLU A 66 17.35 14.09 7.13
C GLU A 66 16.58 14.17 5.82
N PHE A 67 17.20 13.76 4.72
CA PHE A 67 16.57 13.72 3.42
C PHE A 67 15.38 12.76 3.43
N ARG A 68 15.57 11.51 3.90
CA ARG A 68 14.47 10.54 4.02
C ARG A 68 13.32 11.05 4.88
N SER A 69 13.61 11.67 6.02
CA SER A 69 12.58 12.24 6.89
C SER A 69 11.82 13.38 6.23
N SER A 70 12.51 14.18 5.40
CA SER A 70 11.88 15.23 4.61
C SER A 70 10.94 14.66 3.55
N GLU A 71 11.34 13.59 2.86
CA GLU A 71 10.52 12.92 1.85
C GLU A 71 9.28 12.26 2.45
N ILE A 72 9.41 11.61 3.61
CA ILE A 72 8.26 11.07 4.34
C ILE A 72 7.29 12.19 4.73
N ARG A 73 7.78 13.35 5.18
CA ARG A 73 6.93 14.50 5.51
C ARG A 73 6.23 15.07 4.25
N ASN A 74 6.95 15.16 3.14
CA ASN A 74 6.41 15.61 1.86
C ASN A 74 5.29 14.68 1.35
N SER A 75 5.46 13.36 1.54
CA SER A 75 4.46 12.36 1.15
C SER A 75 3.09 12.54 1.81
N SER A 76 3.05 13.17 2.99
CA SER A 76 1.81 13.51 3.69
C SER A 76 1.00 14.62 2.99
N GLY A 77 1.50 15.15 1.87
CA GLY A 77 0.84 16.19 1.08
C GLY A 77 0.92 17.58 1.72
N ILE A 78 1.78 17.78 2.72
CA ILE A 78 2.00 19.08 3.35
C ILE A 78 3.23 19.71 2.69
N ASN A 79 3.02 20.68 1.79
CA ASN A 79 4.11 21.47 1.26
C ASN A 79 4.60 22.45 2.33
N THR A 80 5.80 22.22 2.86
CA THR A 80 6.38 23.04 3.94
C THR A 80 6.68 24.48 3.53
N LEU A 81 6.80 24.77 2.23
CA LEU A 81 7.13 26.10 1.72
C LEU A 81 5.91 27.04 1.66
N THR A 82 4.70 26.51 1.53
CA THR A 82 3.47 27.32 1.36
C THR A 82 2.34 26.96 2.32
N ARG A 83 2.50 25.90 3.14
CA ARG A 83 1.46 25.32 4.01
C ARG A 83 0.14 25.08 3.28
N ALA A 84 0.20 24.86 1.96
CA ALA A 84 -0.93 24.41 1.17
C ALA A 84 -0.89 22.89 1.08
N ALA A 85 -2.00 22.23 1.38
CA ALA A 85 -2.11 20.78 1.19
C ALA A 85 -2.17 20.48 -0.31
N GLN A 86 -1.25 19.65 -0.81
CA GLN A 86 -1.38 19.07 -2.14
C GLN A 86 -2.58 18.14 -2.14
N LYS A 87 -3.49 18.35 -3.08
CA LYS A 87 -4.67 17.49 -3.22
C LYS A 87 -4.21 16.13 -3.78
N PRO A 88 -4.65 15.00 -3.20
CA PRO A 88 -4.40 13.71 -3.80
C PRO A 88 -4.94 13.66 -5.23
N ALA A 89 -4.20 13.02 -6.13
CA ALA A 89 -4.67 12.70 -7.47
C ALA A 89 -5.87 11.75 -7.39
N TYR A 90 -5.74 10.70 -6.56
CA TYR A 90 -6.83 9.80 -6.24
C TYR A 90 -6.63 9.11 -4.89
N VAL A 91 -7.75 8.60 -4.35
CA VAL A 91 -7.79 7.78 -3.14
C VAL A 91 -8.65 6.56 -3.42
N LYS A 92 -8.16 5.37 -3.06
CA LYS A 92 -8.88 4.09 -3.17
C LYS A 92 -9.01 3.44 -1.81
N TYR A 93 -10.08 2.68 -1.66
CA TYR A 93 -10.38 1.90 -0.47
C TYR A 93 -10.63 0.45 -0.85
N MET A 94 -10.20 -0.45 0.03
CA MET A 94 -10.59 -1.85 0.03
C MET A 94 -11.27 -2.12 1.36
N THR A 95 -12.58 -2.33 1.30
CA THR A 95 -13.47 -2.51 2.45
C THR A 95 -13.86 -3.97 2.62
N LYS A 96 -14.60 -4.29 3.69
CA LYS A 96 -15.24 -5.62 3.86
C LYS A 96 -16.06 -6.02 2.64
N ALA A 97 -16.80 -5.08 2.05
CA ALA A 97 -17.63 -5.37 0.88
C ALA A 97 -16.78 -5.79 -0.33
N ASP A 98 -15.62 -5.14 -0.53
CA ASP A 98 -14.70 -5.44 -1.62
C ASP A 98 -14.02 -6.80 -1.42
N VAL A 99 -13.59 -7.10 -0.19
CA VAL A 99 -13.05 -8.42 0.16
C VAL A 99 -14.09 -9.51 -0.07
N LEU A 100 -15.34 -9.29 0.30
CA LEU A 100 -16.41 -10.28 0.07
C LEU A 100 -16.71 -10.48 -1.42
N LYS A 101 -16.62 -9.44 -2.27
CA LYS A 101 -16.71 -9.60 -3.74
C LYS A 101 -15.56 -10.44 -4.30
N ILE A 102 -14.35 -10.25 -3.78
CA ILE A 102 -13.19 -11.05 -4.17
C ILE A 102 -13.42 -12.52 -3.79
N VAL A 103 -13.90 -12.77 -2.57
CA VAL A 103 -14.21 -14.14 -2.10
C VAL A 103 -15.37 -14.75 -2.90
N ASP A 104 -16.39 -13.97 -3.25
CA ASP A 104 -17.50 -14.37 -4.13
C ASP A 104 -17.01 -14.86 -5.49
N HIS A 105 -16.01 -14.17 -6.05
CA HIS A 105 -15.37 -14.58 -7.30
C HIS A 105 -14.53 -15.87 -7.15
N MET A 106 -14.01 -16.16 -5.96
CA MET A 106 -13.27 -17.40 -5.68
C MET A 106 -14.19 -18.61 -5.42
N ASP A 107 -15.41 -18.38 -4.92
CA ASP A 107 -16.35 -19.43 -4.54
C ASP A 107 -17.80 -18.98 -4.75
N ALA A 108 -18.31 -19.21 -5.96
CA ALA A 108 -19.70 -18.91 -6.32
C ALA A 108 -20.74 -19.87 -5.70
N SER A 109 -20.31 -20.91 -4.97
CA SER A 109 -21.25 -21.88 -4.36
C SER A 109 -21.88 -21.37 -3.06
N PHE A 110 -21.41 -20.24 -2.55
CA PHE A 110 -21.81 -19.68 -1.28
C PHE A 110 -22.21 -18.22 -1.46
N ASN A 111 -23.30 -17.78 -0.80
CA ASN A 111 -23.78 -16.41 -0.95
C ASN A 111 -22.94 -15.44 -0.11
N TRP A 112 -21.76 -15.07 -0.59
CA TRP A 112 -20.86 -14.15 0.10
C TRP A 112 -21.41 -12.74 0.18
N GLN A 113 -22.16 -12.31 -0.84
CA GLN A 113 -22.73 -10.96 -0.90
C GLN A 113 -23.75 -10.71 0.22
N TYR A 114 -24.45 -11.74 0.71
CA TYR A 114 -25.31 -11.64 1.89
C TYR A 114 -24.56 -11.03 3.10
N TYR A 115 -23.27 -11.35 3.28
CA TYR A 115 -22.47 -10.91 4.42
C TYR A 115 -21.89 -9.50 4.29
N ILE A 116 -22.17 -8.80 3.18
CA ILE A 116 -21.83 -7.38 3.06
C ILE A 116 -22.61 -6.59 4.13
N SER A 117 -23.91 -6.82 4.21
CA SER A 117 -24.82 -6.14 5.14
C SER A 117 -25.09 -6.91 6.44
N ASN A 118 -24.57 -8.14 6.55
CA ASN A 118 -24.77 -9.00 7.72
C ASN A 118 -23.45 -9.27 8.46
N PRO A 119 -23.49 -9.56 9.77
CA PRO A 119 -22.30 -9.95 10.51
C PRO A 119 -21.76 -11.31 10.02
N LEU A 120 -20.43 -11.44 10.02
CA LEU A 120 -19.74 -12.69 9.71
C LEU A 120 -19.63 -13.52 10.98
N THR A 121 -19.99 -14.80 10.92
CA THR A 121 -19.71 -15.76 12.01
C THR A 121 -18.32 -16.36 11.85
N ASP A 122 -17.75 -16.89 12.94
CA ASP A 122 -16.41 -17.50 12.92
C ASP A 122 -16.26 -18.59 11.85
N THR A 123 -17.31 -19.39 11.63
CA THR A 123 -17.32 -20.43 10.59
C THR A 123 -17.25 -19.83 9.18
N VAL A 124 -17.98 -18.74 8.93
CA VAL A 124 -17.97 -18.05 7.63
C VAL A 124 -16.62 -17.39 7.40
N ILE A 125 -16.05 -16.76 8.45
CA ILE A 125 -14.69 -16.19 8.40
C ILE A 125 -13.68 -17.29 8.09
N ALA A 126 -13.74 -18.43 8.76
CA ALA A 126 -12.80 -19.55 8.52
C ALA A 126 -12.88 -20.05 7.07
N LYS A 127 -14.08 -20.14 6.49
CA LYS A 127 -14.27 -20.53 5.08
C LYS A 127 -13.66 -19.51 4.13
N ALA A 128 -13.89 -18.21 4.36
CA ALA A 128 -13.27 -17.13 3.57
C ALA A 128 -11.75 -17.14 3.69
N VAL A 129 -11.21 -17.28 4.91
CA VAL A 129 -9.76 -17.37 5.16
C VAL A 129 -9.13 -18.53 4.38
N ALA A 130 -9.79 -19.68 4.34
CA ALA A 130 -9.31 -20.84 3.59
C ALA A 130 -9.22 -20.54 2.08
N LEU A 131 -10.20 -19.82 1.52
CA LEU A 131 -10.18 -19.38 0.12
C LEU A 131 -9.06 -18.37 -0.15
N LEU A 132 -8.95 -17.33 0.67
CA LEU A 132 -7.92 -16.30 0.55
C LEU A 132 -6.51 -16.88 0.65
N THR A 133 -6.31 -17.87 1.52
CA THR A 133 -5.00 -18.51 1.70
C THR A 133 -4.60 -19.31 0.46
N LYS A 134 -5.54 -20.06 -0.11
CA LYS A 134 -5.30 -20.98 -1.24
C LYS A 134 -5.16 -20.30 -2.60
N ASN A 135 -5.81 -19.15 -2.80
CA ASN A 135 -5.87 -18.48 -4.09
C ASN A 135 -4.85 -17.32 -4.20
N ASN A 136 -4.59 -16.85 -5.42
CA ASN A 136 -3.83 -15.62 -5.67
C ASN A 136 -4.77 -14.40 -5.54
N PHE A 137 -4.71 -13.73 -4.41
CA PHE A 137 -5.52 -12.58 -4.04
C PHE A 137 -5.32 -11.40 -5.00
N ILE A 138 -4.08 -10.96 -5.26
CA ILE A 138 -3.82 -9.85 -6.19
C ILE A 138 -4.37 -10.21 -7.57
N GLY A 139 -4.08 -11.42 -8.06
CA GLY A 139 -4.53 -11.89 -9.37
C GLY A 139 -6.05 -11.85 -9.52
N VAL A 140 -6.79 -12.32 -8.51
CA VAL A 140 -8.27 -12.27 -8.51
C VAL A 140 -8.76 -10.82 -8.38
N SER A 141 -8.11 -10.00 -7.55
CA SER A 141 -8.56 -8.63 -7.27
C SER A 141 -8.57 -7.74 -8.51
N LEU A 142 -7.65 -7.95 -9.46
CA LEU A 142 -7.54 -7.16 -10.70
C LEU A 142 -8.78 -7.25 -11.61
N GLY A 143 -9.52 -8.36 -11.55
CA GLY A 143 -10.74 -8.53 -12.33
C GLY A 143 -12.01 -8.09 -11.60
N VAL A 144 -11.92 -7.78 -10.31
CA VAL A 144 -13.08 -7.59 -9.42
C VAL A 144 -13.18 -6.16 -8.92
N LEU A 145 -12.04 -5.51 -8.68
CA LEU A 145 -11.97 -4.17 -8.10
C LEU A 145 -11.44 -3.14 -9.11
N ALA A 146 -11.72 -1.86 -8.89
CA ALA A 146 -11.17 -0.75 -9.67
C ALA A 146 -9.71 -0.41 -9.28
N TRP A 147 -8.91 -1.40 -8.89
CA TRP A 147 -7.50 -1.26 -8.53
C TRP A 147 -6.62 -1.68 -9.70
N SER A 148 -5.55 -0.91 -9.98
CA SER A 148 -4.60 -1.28 -11.03
C SER A 148 -3.58 -2.31 -10.52
N ALA A 149 -2.88 -2.98 -11.44
CA ALA A 149 -1.74 -3.83 -11.08
C ALA A 149 -0.66 -3.04 -10.34
N ALA A 150 -0.41 -1.79 -10.76
CA ALA A 150 0.51 -0.89 -10.09
C ALA A 150 0.11 -0.58 -8.64
N ASP A 151 -1.18 -0.35 -8.38
CA ASP A 151 -1.70 -0.06 -7.03
C ASP A 151 -1.48 -1.24 -6.08
N LEU A 152 -1.77 -2.46 -6.56
CA LEU A 152 -1.63 -3.69 -5.77
C LEU A 152 -0.16 -4.11 -5.60
N ALA A 153 0.69 -3.80 -6.57
CA ALA A 153 2.12 -4.11 -6.53
C ALA A 153 2.86 -3.35 -5.40
N ASN A 154 2.31 -2.26 -4.87
CA ASN A 154 2.93 -1.50 -3.76
C ASN A 154 3.17 -2.33 -2.48
N ARG A 155 2.50 -3.48 -2.34
CA ARG A 155 2.67 -4.42 -1.23
C ARG A 155 2.71 -5.87 -1.74
N GLN A 156 3.39 -6.73 -1.00
CA GLN A 156 3.43 -8.16 -1.31
C GLN A 156 2.06 -8.83 -1.12
N GLU A 157 1.81 -9.87 -1.92
CA GLU A 157 0.61 -10.72 -1.88
C GLU A 157 0.21 -11.14 -0.45
N ALA A 158 1.19 -11.54 0.38
CA ALA A 158 0.94 -11.96 1.75
C ALA A 158 0.33 -10.84 2.62
N TRP A 159 0.78 -9.60 2.43
CA TRP A 159 0.27 -8.45 3.16
C TRP A 159 -1.19 -8.14 2.79
N TRP A 160 -1.54 -8.29 1.51
CA TRP A 160 -2.92 -8.12 1.04
C TRP A 160 -3.86 -9.19 1.58
N LYS A 161 -3.43 -10.46 1.53
CA LYS A 161 -4.18 -11.57 2.13
C LYS A 161 -4.42 -11.35 3.62
N GLU A 162 -3.36 -11.00 4.34
CA GLU A 162 -3.47 -10.72 5.77
C GLU A 162 -4.43 -9.55 6.04
N SER A 163 -4.33 -8.45 5.27
CA SER A 163 -5.23 -7.31 5.40
C SER A 163 -6.69 -7.72 5.16
N ALA A 164 -6.97 -8.51 4.12
CA ALA A 164 -8.30 -9.03 3.85
C ALA A 164 -8.83 -9.89 5.03
N ILE A 165 -7.97 -10.72 5.63
CA ILE A 165 -8.33 -11.52 6.80
C ILE A 165 -8.61 -10.62 8.02
N MET A 166 -7.80 -9.58 8.25
CA MET A 166 -8.02 -8.61 9.32
C MET A 166 -9.34 -7.85 9.15
N ILE A 167 -9.68 -7.45 7.92
CA ILE A 167 -10.96 -6.83 7.57
C ILE A 167 -12.14 -7.76 7.89
N LEU A 168 -12.08 -9.02 7.46
CA LEU A 168 -13.14 -10.00 7.71
C LEU A 168 -13.32 -10.29 9.21
N ARG A 169 -12.24 -10.24 9.98
CA ARG A 169 -12.24 -10.38 11.45
C ARG A 169 -12.60 -9.11 12.20
N GLY A 170 -12.83 -7.99 11.50
CA GLY A 170 -13.12 -6.69 12.11
C GLY A 170 -11.95 -6.10 12.91
N LYS A 171 -10.72 -6.53 12.67
CA LYS A 171 -9.51 -5.97 13.31
C LYS A 171 -9.11 -4.62 12.72
N ILE A 172 -9.40 -4.43 11.43
CA ILE A 172 -9.25 -3.17 10.71
C ILE A 172 -10.53 -2.93 9.90
N THR A 173 -10.80 -1.68 9.55
CA THR A 173 -11.94 -1.30 8.72
C THR A 173 -11.66 -1.54 7.24
N GLY A 174 -10.41 -1.32 6.81
CA GLY A 174 -10.04 -1.47 5.41
C GLY A 174 -8.56 -1.20 5.13
N VAL A 175 -8.23 -1.22 3.83
CA VAL A 175 -6.98 -0.67 3.32
C VAL A 175 -7.29 0.59 2.52
N LYS A 176 -6.50 1.64 2.73
CA LYS A 176 -6.57 2.91 1.99
C LYS A 176 -5.29 3.08 1.20
N LEU A 177 -5.43 3.44 -0.07
CA LEU A 177 -4.34 3.88 -0.93
C LEU A 177 -4.56 5.33 -1.33
N THR A 178 -3.51 6.15 -1.19
CA THR A 178 -3.51 7.57 -1.55
C THR A 178 -2.34 7.83 -2.47
N VAL A 179 -2.61 8.51 -3.59
CA VAL A 179 -1.55 8.97 -4.52
C VAL A 179 -1.59 10.48 -4.59
N THR A 180 -0.47 11.11 -4.26
CA THR A 180 -0.30 12.56 -4.22
C THR A 180 0.80 12.97 -5.20
N PRO A 181 0.53 13.86 -6.17
CA PRO A 181 1.57 14.37 -7.05
C PRO A 181 2.67 15.07 -6.26
N GLY A 182 3.92 14.84 -6.61
CA GLY A 182 5.06 15.55 -6.05
C GLY A 182 5.19 16.95 -6.64
N PRO A 183 6.06 17.81 -6.08
CA PRO A 183 6.30 19.17 -6.58
C PRO A 183 7.13 19.21 -7.88
N GLY A 184 7.46 18.07 -8.47
CA GLY A 184 8.28 17.91 -9.67
C GLY A 184 9.20 16.70 -9.55
N TYR A 185 9.93 16.62 -8.44
CA TYR A 185 10.78 15.47 -8.11
C TYR A 185 10.72 15.18 -6.60
N PRO A 186 10.33 13.96 -6.17
CA PRO A 186 9.82 12.86 -6.99
C PRO A 186 8.50 13.22 -7.71
N ALA A 187 8.11 12.40 -8.69
CA ALA A 187 6.92 12.65 -9.52
C ALA A 187 5.62 12.48 -8.73
N ALA A 188 5.56 11.50 -7.84
CA ALA A 188 4.43 11.25 -6.96
C ALA A 188 4.85 10.54 -5.67
N TYR A 189 4.00 10.64 -4.66
CA TYR A 189 4.07 9.84 -3.45
C TYR A 189 2.84 8.91 -3.37
N ILE A 190 3.08 7.65 -3.04
CA ILE A 190 2.04 6.64 -2.85
C ILE A 190 2.10 6.14 -1.41
N ILE A 191 0.95 6.23 -0.74
CA ILE A 191 0.77 5.75 0.63
C ILE A 191 -0.30 4.66 0.64
N THR A 192 0.05 3.46 1.09
CA THR A 192 -0.91 2.37 1.33
C THR A 192 -0.93 2.05 2.82
N THR A 193 -2.10 2.09 3.45
CA THR A 193 -2.24 1.93 4.90
C THR A 193 -3.45 1.06 5.28
N ARG A 194 -3.29 0.22 6.31
CA ARG A 194 -4.41 -0.35 7.08
C ARG A 194 -5.01 0.73 7.99
N TYR A 195 -6.33 0.75 8.18
CA TYR A 195 -7.04 1.69 9.05
C TYR A 195 -8.32 1.09 9.62
#